data_AF-A0A519UGE4-F1
#
_entry.id   AF-A0A519UGE4-F1
#
_cell.length_a   1.000
_cell.length_b   1.000
_cell.length_c   1.000
_cell.angle_alpha   90.00
_cell.angle_beta   90.00
_cell.angle_gamma   90.00
#
_symmetry.space_group_name_H-M   'P 1'
#
loop_
_entity.id
_entity.type
_entity.pdbx_description
1 polymer ?
#
loop_
_entity_poly.entity_id
_entity_poly.type
_entity_poly.pdbx_seq_one_letter_code
_entity_poly.pdbx_strand_id
1 'polypeptide(L)'
;MKAFKLFALLFFFVLKLNAQDAILISEGNFVRGIIKGTNFSSVAILEDDNAIKEYQAKNIHSFVWNGETYVSKPIVIKKKMEFRFFRLLEGGKVNLYAFGSKAITEQAAPAKTRVRPTFGVGLGSGGFGGGLGGGISIGGGGNRRNNDQI
;
A
#
# COMPACT_ATOMS: atom_id res chain seq x y z
N MET A 1 -19.30 40.45 29.18
CA MET A 1 -17.97 40.11 28.65
C MET A 1 -17.43 38.73 29.04
N LYS A 2 -17.71 38.19 30.24
CA LYS A 2 -17.21 36.87 30.66
C LYS A 2 -17.81 35.69 29.85
N ALA A 3 -19.11 35.74 29.54
CA ALA A 3 -19.78 34.72 28.73
C ALA A 3 -19.26 34.67 27.27
N PHE A 4 -18.91 35.81 26.68
CA PHE A 4 -18.36 35.88 25.33
C PHE A 4 -16.96 35.23 25.25
N LYS A 5 -16.13 35.40 26.28
CA LYS A 5 -14.84 34.72 26.40
C LYS A 5 -15.00 33.21 26.55
N LEU A 6 -16.02 32.77 27.29
CA LEU A 6 -16.33 31.35 27.46
C LEU A 6 -16.84 30.72 26.15
N PHE A 7 -17.68 31.44 25.40
CA PHE A 7 -18.19 31.00 24.10
C PHE A 7 -17.08 30.93 23.04
N ALA A 8 -16.17 31.91 23.03
CA ALA A 8 -15.00 31.90 22.16
C ALA A 8 -14.06 30.72 22.47
N LEU A 9 -13.85 30.39 23.76
CA LEU A 9 -13.05 29.24 24.18
C LEU A 9 -13.66 27.90 23.72
N LEU A 10 -14.99 27.77 23.79
CA LEU A 10 -15.72 26.56 23.40
C LEU A 10 -15.68 26.34 21.87
N PHE A 11 -15.64 27.43 21.09
CA PHE A 11 -15.50 27.38 19.63
C PHE A 11 -14.13 26.84 19.18
N PHE A 12 -13.07 27.08 19.95
CA PHE A 12 -11.73 26.54 19.67
C PHE A 12 -11.58 25.04 20.02
N PHE A 13 -12.53 24.45 20.75
CA PHE A 13 -12.49 23.03 21.14
C PHE A 13 -13.16 22.08 20.14
N VAL A 14 -13.77 22.59 19.06
CA VAL A 14 -14.37 21.77 18.00
C VAL A 14 -13.31 21.19 17.04
N LEU A 15 -12.09 20.97 17.53
CA LEU A 15 -10.97 20.55 16.71
C LEU A 15 -11.10 19.08 16.29
N LYS A 16 -11.21 18.93 14.97
CA LYS A 16 -10.74 17.82 14.12
C LYS A 16 -11.15 16.42 14.61
N LEU A 17 -12.40 16.07 14.31
CA LEU A 17 -12.78 14.68 14.13
C LEU A 17 -11.97 14.11 12.95
N ASN A 18 -10.88 13.38 13.24
CA ASN A 18 -10.25 12.52 12.25
C ASN A 18 -11.18 11.32 12.09
N ALA A 19 -11.83 11.19 10.94
CA ALA A 19 -12.55 9.98 10.61
C ALA A 19 -11.58 8.79 10.70
N GLN A 20 -11.98 7.74 11.42
CA GLN A 20 -11.21 6.49 11.40
C GLN A 20 -11.38 5.84 10.03
N ASP A 21 -10.27 5.50 9.40
CA ASP A 21 -10.30 4.71 8.18
C ASP A 21 -10.66 3.26 8.53
N ALA A 22 -11.45 2.63 7.67
CA ALA A 22 -11.87 1.25 7.86
C ALA A 22 -12.11 0.57 6.52
N ILE A 23 -11.83 -0.72 6.45
CA ILE A 23 -12.15 -1.60 5.32
C ILE A 23 -13.25 -2.55 5.76
N LEU A 24 -14.38 -2.53 5.06
CA LEU A 24 -15.48 -3.48 5.24
C LEU A 24 -15.30 -4.63 4.25
N ILE A 25 -14.94 -5.80 4.76
CA ILE A 25 -14.74 -7.01 3.96
C ILE A 25 -16.11 -7.64 3.67
N SER A 26 -16.90 -7.86 4.74
CA SER A 26 -18.27 -8.37 4.69
C SER A 26 -19.05 -7.84 5.89
N GLU A 27 -20.35 -8.10 5.96
CA GLU A 27 -21.17 -7.75 7.13
C GLU A 27 -20.54 -8.32 8.41
N GLY A 28 -20.32 -7.45 9.41
CA GLY A 28 -19.67 -7.81 10.67
C GLY A 28 -18.15 -8.05 10.61
N ASN A 29 -17.54 -8.09 9.42
CA ASN A 29 -16.10 -8.27 9.24
C ASN A 29 -15.47 -7.01 8.64
N PHE A 30 -14.81 -6.23 9.49
CA PHE A 30 -14.10 -5.03 9.09
C PHE A 30 -12.73 -4.96 9.76
N VAL A 31 -11.83 -4.26 9.10
CA VAL A 31 -10.49 -3.96 9.60
C VAL A 31 -10.37 -2.45 9.78
N ARG A 32 -9.84 -2.03 10.92
CA ARG A 32 -9.50 -0.63 11.19
C ARG A 32 -7.99 -0.45 11.06
N GLY A 33 -7.58 0.75 10.70
CA GLY A 33 -6.17 1.07 10.52
C GLY A 33 -6.01 2.41 9.82
N ILE A 34 -4.85 2.62 9.21
CA ILE A 34 -4.56 3.84 8.44
C ILE A 34 -4.41 3.44 6.98
N ILE A 35 -5.28 3.95 6.10
CA ILE A 35 -5.14 3.70 4.67
C ILE A 35 -3.95 4.51 4.16
N LYS A 36 -2.96 3.79 3.62
CA LYS A 36 -1.72 4.38 3.09
C LYS A 36 -1.88 4.80 1.63
N GLY A 37 -2.73 4.10 0.89
CA GLY A 37 -3.03 4.42 -0.48
C GLY A 37 -4.11 3.52 -1.05
N THR A 38 -4.69 3.96 -2.16
CA THR A 38 -5.67 3.19 -2.91
C THR A 38 -5.52 3.50 -4.39
N ASN A 39 -5.83 2.52 -5.22
CA ASN A 39 -6.07 2.71 -6.66
C ASN A 39 -7.52 2.27 -6.96
N PHE A 40 -7.87 2.12 -8.24
CA PHE A 40 -9.23 1.73 -8.62
C PHE A 40 -9.57 0.26 -8.32
N SER A 41 -8.59 -0.59 -8.03
CA SER A 41 -8.75 -2.05 -7.86
C SER A 41 -8.24 -2.58 -6.53
N SER A 42 -7.47 -1.82 -5.76
CA SER A 42 -6.93 -2.24 -4.46
C SER A 42 -6.74 -1.07 -3.50
N VAL A 43 -6.77 -1.39 -2.21
CA VAL A 43 -6.57 -0.47 -1.08
C VAL A 43 -5.56 -1.07 -0.12
N ALA A 44 -4.59 -0.27 0.32
CA ALA A 44 -3.55 -0.65 1.26
C ALA A 44 -3.80 -0.01 2.64
N ILE A 45 -3.85 -0.83 3.67
CA ILE A 45 -4.08 -0.42 5.06
C ILE A 45 -2.90 -0.83 5.94
N LEU A 46 -2.48 0.07 6.81
CA LEU A 46 -1.58 -0.22 7.92
C LEU A 46 -2.43 -0.61 9.13
N GLU A 47 -2.31 -1.86 9.56
CA GLU A 47 -2.97 -2.38 10.76
C GLU A 47 -2.12 -2.12 12.02
N ASP A 48 -2.69 -2.37 13.20
CA ASP A 48 -2.08 -2.07 14.51
C ASP A 48 -0.71 -2.76 14.72
N ASP A 49 -0.50 -3.92 14.11
CA ASP A 49 0.77 -4.67 14.14
C ASP A 49 1.86 -4.05 13.25
N ASN A 50 1.65 -2.83 12.73
CA ASN A 50 2.47 -2.15 11.73
C ASN A 50 2.65 -2.94 10.41
N ALA A 51 1.82 -3.97 10.18
CA ALA A 51 1.79 -4.70 8.92
C ALA A 51 0.94 -3.95 7.88
N ILE A 52 1.47 -3.81 6.67
CA ILE A 52 0.72 -3.27 5.53
C ILE A 52 0.03 -4.43 4.82
N LYS A 53 -1.31 -4.42 4.81
CA LYS A 53 -2.12 -5.38 4.03
C LYS A 53 -2.80 -4.68 2.86
N GLU A 54 -2.84 -5.37 1.73
CA GLU A 54 -3.51 -4.89 0.52
C GLU A 54 -4.76 -5.73 0.24
N TYR A 55 -5.90 -5.06 0.09
CA TYR A 55 -7.17 -5.68 -0.23
C TYR A 55 -7.59 -5.34 -1.66
N GLN A 56 -7.99 -6.35 -2.42
CA GLN A 56 -8.51 -6.18 -3.77
C GLN A 56 -9.99 -5.83 -3.74
N ALA A 57 -10.47 -5.02 -4.69
CA ALA A 57 -11.87 -4.60 -4.80
C ALA A 57 -12.83 -5.79 -4.90
N LYS A 58 -12.42 -6.89 -5.54
CA LYS A 58 -13.23 -8.11 -5.59
C LYS A 58 -13.44 -8.80 -4.23
N ASN A 59 -12.60 -8.51 -3.24
CA ASN A 59 -12.56 -9.20 -1.95
C ASN A 59 -13.15 -8.38 -0.81
N ILE A 60 -13.51 -7.12 -1.04
CA ILE A 60 -14.07 -6.23 -0.01
C ILE A 60 -15.30 -5.51 -0.53
N HIS A 61 -16.23 -5.19 0.37
CA HIS A 61 -17.47 -4.51 0.01
C HIS A 61 -17.24 -3.00 -0.17
N SER A 62 -16.61 -2.37 0.80
CA SER A 62 -16.35 -0.93 0.82
C SER A 62 -15.21 -0.57 1.75
N PHE A 63 -14.73 0.65 1.67
CA PHE A 63 -13.83 1.22 2.66
C PHE A 63 -14.14 2.71 2.88
N VAL A 64 -13.80 3.20 4.05
CA VAL A 64 -13.88 4.62 4.42
C VAL A 64 -12.46 5.14 4.49
N TRP A 65 -12.19 6.22 3.76
CA TRP A 65 -10.89 6.88 3.73
C TRP A 65 -11.06 8.39 3.80
N ASN A 66 -10.45 9.03 4.80
CA ASN A 66 -10.53 10.48 4.99
C ASN A 66 -11.98 11.03 5.02
N GLY A 67 -12.92 10.25 5.56
CA GLY A 67 -14.34 10.60 5.61
C GLY A 67 -15.12 10.38 4.30
N GLU A 68 -14.46 9.97 3.22
CA GLU A 68 -15.11 9.55 1.97
C GLU A 68 -15.34 8.04 2.00
N THR A 69 -16.50 7.57 1.49
CA THR A 69 -16.77 6.14 1.35
C THR A 69 -16.54 5.69 -0.08
N TYR A 70 -15.82 4.59 -0.25
CA TYR A 70 -15.54 3.96 -1.52
C TYR A 70 -16.16 2.57 -1.55
N VAL A 71 -16.93 2.27 -2.58
CA VAL A 71 -17.69 1.02 -2.69
C VAL A 71 -17.17 0.21 -3.88
N SER A 72 -16.99 -1.08 -3.69
CA SER A 72 -16.63 -2.00 -4.76
C SER A 72 -17.86 -2.32 -5.61
N LYS A 73 -17.75 -2.09 -6.93
CA LYS A 73 -18.78 -2.44 -7.90
C LYS A 73 -18.18 -3.16 -9.11
N PRO A 74 -18.89 -4.14 -9.66
CA PRO A 74 -18.48 -4.77 -10.91
C PRO A 74 -18.77 -3.85 -12.10
N ILE A 75 -17.84 -3.80 -13.05
CA ILE A 75 -17.97 -3.09 -14.32
C ILE A 75 -17.46 -3.94 -15.48
N VAL A 76 -18.00 -3.71 -16.67
CA VAL A 76 -17.56 -4.37 -17.91
C VAL A 76 -16.53 -3.48 -18.60
N ILE A 77 -15.28 -3.94 -18.67
CA ILE A 77 -14.22 -3.30 -19.46
C ILE A 77 -13.79 -4.29 -20.55
N LYS A 78 -13.88 -3.89 -21.83
CA LYS A 78 -13.43 -4.70 -22.97
C LYS A 78 -13.96 -6.16 -22.93
N LYS A 79 -15.24 -6.32 -22.61
CA LYS A 79 -15.95 -7.62 -22.46
C LYS A 79 -15.52 -8.47 -21.26
N LYS A 80 -14.73 -7.94 -20.32
CA LYS A 80 -14.36 -8.60 -19.07
C LYS A 80 -15.01 -7.90 -17.88
N MET A 81 -15.50 -8.69 -16.94
CA MET A 81 -16.03 -8.19 -15.66
C MET A 81 -14.86 -7.93 -14.71
N GLU A 82 -14.73 -6.69 -14.23
CA GLU A 82 -13.73 -6.26 -13.27
C GLU A 82 -14.41 -5.56 -12.08
N PHE A 83 -13.88 -5.73 -10.87
CA PHE A 83 -14.34 -4.99 -9.70
C PHE A 83 -13.50 -3.74 -9.53
N ARG A 84 -14.14 -2.58 -9.42
CA ARG A 84 -13.47 -1.31 -9.16
C ARG A 84 -14.13 -0.55 -8.01
N PHE A 85 -13.35 0.32 -7.37
CA PHE A 85 -13.84 1.22 -6.35
C PHE A 85 -14.43 2.49 -6.93
N PHE A 86 -15.58 2.88 -6.40
CA PHE A 86 -16.30 4.09 -6.73
C PHE A 86 -16.51 4.90 -5.46
N ARG A 87 -16.22 6.20 -5.51
CA ARG A 87 -16.53 7.09 -4.38
C ARG A 87 -18.04 7.32 -4.32
N LEU A 88 -18.67 7.01 -3.20
CA LEU A 88 -20.08 7.28 -2.95
C LEU A 88 -20.23 8.77 -2.62
N LEU A 89 -20.96 9.50 -3.46
CA LEU A 89 -21.25 10.93 -3.28
C LEU A 89 -22.52 11.14 -2.45
N GLU A 90 -23.55 10.36 -2.74
CA GLU A 90 -24.85 10.44 -2.08
C GLU A 90 -25.43 9.03 -1.98
N GLY A 91 -25.92 8.68 -0.80
CA GLY A 91 -26.58 7.39 -0.53
C GLY A 91 -28.03 7.60 -0.12
N GLY A 92 -28.93 6.74 -0.60
CA GLY A 92 -30.35 6.83 -0.27
C GLY A 92 -31.23 6.06 -1.26
N LYS A 93 -32.33 6.69 -1.71
CA LYS A 93 -33.21 6.09 -2.74
C LYS A 93 -32.48 5.87 -4.06
N VAL A 94 -31.51 6.74 -4.37
CA VAL A 94 -30.58 6.62 -5.49
C VAL A 94 -29.17 6.82 -4.95
N ASN A 95 -28.24 6.02 -5.43
CA ASN A 95 -26.83 6.12 -5.03
C ASN A 95 -26.03 6.77 -6.16
N LEU A 96 -25.38 7.90 -5.86
CA LEU A 96 -24.51 8.61 -6.81
C LEU A 96 -23.06 8.21 -6.57
N TYR A 97 -22.39 7.81 -7.65
CA TYR A 97 -21.02 7.34 -7.62
C TYR A 97 -20.12 8.20 -8.49
N ALA A 98 -18.91 8.50 -8.00
CA ALA A 98 -17.85 9.11 -8.78
C ALA A 98 -16.74 8.08 -9.08
N PHE A 99 -16.27 8.10 -10.33
CA PHE A 99 -15.15 7.29 -10.81
C PHE A 99 -14.13 8.21 -11.49
N GLY A 100 -12.83 8.03 -11.19
CA GLY A 100 -11.76 8.76 -11.87
C GLY A 100 -11.38 10.15 -11.33
N SER A 101 -11.82 10.56 -10.12
CA SER A 101 -11.70 11.96 -9.68
C SER A 101 -10.43 12.36 -8.91
N LYS A 102 -9.48 11.47 -8.61
CA LYS A 102 -8.20 11.87 -7.99
C LYS A 102 -7.06 11.03 -8.57
N ALA A 103 -6.03 11.71 -9.09
CA ALA A 103 -4.80 11.09 -9.53
C ALA A 103 -4.19 10.29 -8.37
N ILE A 104 -3.96 9.02 -8.64
CA ILE A 104 -3.42 8.02 -7.73
C ILE A 104 -2.08 8.54 -7.22
N THR A 105 -1.97 8.83 -5.92
CA THR A 105 -0.64 8.92 -5.29
C THR A 105 -0.20 7.48 -5.08
N GLU A 106 0.43 6.89 -6.09
CA GLU A 106 1.13 5.62 -5.91
C GLU A 106 2.17 5.87 -4.82
N GLN A 107 1.94 5.34 -3.62
CA GLN A 107 3.02 5.22 -2.67
C GLN A 107 3.98 4.20 -3.27
N ALA A 108 5.13 4.67 -3.73
CA ALA A 108 6.19 3.84 -4.29
C ALA A 108 6.36 2.63 -3.38
N ALA A 109 6.16 1.43 -3.94
CA ALA A 109 6.31 0.19 -3.20
C ALA A 109 7.65 0.23 -2.45
N PRO A 110 7.70 -0.07 -1.14
CA PRO A 110 8.95 -0.03 -0.40
C PRO A 110 9.94 -0.90 -1.16
N ALA A 111 11.02 -0.27 -1.64
CA ALA A 111 12.02 -0.93 -2.48
C ALA A 111 12.45 -2.20 -1.74
N LYS A 112 12.03 -3.36 -2.26
CA LYS A 112 12.29 -4.66 -1.67
C LYS A 112 13.82 -4.75 -1.56
N THR A 113 14.34 -4.55 -0.36
CA THR A 113 15.79 -4.41 -0.13
C THR A 113 16.41 -5.75 -0.50
N ARG A 114 16.88 -5.86 -1.75
CA ARG A 114 17.47 -7.06 -2.29
C ARG A 114 18.86 -7.11 -1.71
N VAL A 115 18.99 -7.95 -0.68
CA VAL A 115 20.24 -8.34 -0.02
C VAL A 115 20.81 -7.23 0.87
N ARG A 116 20.70 -7.42 2.19
CA ARG A 116 21.63 -6.81 3.14
C ARG A 116 22.84 -7.73 3.20
N PRO A 117 23.99 -7.39 2.59
CA PRO A 117 25.20 -8.17 2.86
C PRO A 117 25.56 -7.95 4.32
N THR A 118 25.36 -8.98 5.14
CA THR A 118 25.97 -9.05 6.47
C THR A 118 27.46 -9.22 6.24
N PHE A 119 28.21 -8.12 6.27
CA PHE A 119 29.65 -8.19 6.49
C PHE A 119 29.86 -8.62 7.94
N GLY A 120 29.95 -9.93 8.15
CA GLY A 120 30.57 -10.48 9.34
C GLY A 120 32.05 -10.12 9.30
N VAL A 121 32.43 -9.01 9.94
CA VAL A 121 33.80 -8.78 10.35
C VAL A 121 34.05 -9.73 11.52
N GLY A 122 34.31 -10.99 11.17
CA GLY A 122 34.95 -11.92 12.07
C GLY A 122 36.36 -11.40 12.31
N LEU A 123 36.54 -10.66 13.40
CA LEU A 123 37.83 -10.57 14.08
C LEU A 123 38.13 -11.95 14.66
N GLY A 124 38.44 -12.89 13.76
CA GLY A 124 39.02 -14.18 14.09
C GLY A 124 40.48 -13.96 14.42
N SER A 125 40.77 -13.65 15.67
CA SER A 125 42.08 -13.91 16.23
C SER A 125 42.17 -15.40 16.57
N GLY A 126 42.70 -16.19 15.62
CA GLY A 126 43.45 -17.42 15.88
C GLY A 126 42.69 -18.66 16.32
N GLY A 127 42.83 -19.74 15.55
CA GLY A 127 42.63 -21.10 16.08
C GLY A 127 42.22 -22.14 15.05
N PHE A 128 43.22 -22.85 14.51
CA PHE A 128 43.20 -24.26 14.08
C PHE A 128 41.92 -24.84 13.44
N GLY A 129 42.04 -25.26 12.18
CA GLY A 129 41.17 -26.31 11.62
C GLY A 129 40.92 -26.12 10.14
N GLY A 130 41.39 -27.07 9.35
CA GLY A 130 41.42 -26.99 7.89
C GLY A 130 40.06 -27.06 7.21
N GLY A 131 40.05 -26.75 5.91
CA GLY A 131 38.89 -27.04 5.07
C GLY A 131 38.75 -26.15 3.84
N LEU A 132 39.48 -26.49 2.78
CA LEU A 132 39.03 -26.52 1.38
C LEU A 132 38.00 -25.48 0.88
N GLY A 133 38.44 -24.68 -0.09
CA GLY A 133 37.57 -24.02 -1.09
C GLY A 133 37.84 -22.52 -1.17
N GLY A 134 38.84 -22.04 -1.91
CA GLY A 134 38.87 -22.15 -3.37
C GLY A 134 38.21 -20.93 -4.02
N GLY A 135 38.61 -19.72 -3.61
CA GLY A 135 38.13 -18.48 -4.23
C GLY A 135 39.02 -18.08 -5.40
N ILE A 136 38.61 -18.41 -6.63
CA ILE A 136 39.13 -17.75 -7.83
C ILE A 136 38.00 -17.68 -8.87
N SER A 137 37.67 -16.48 -9.32
CA SER A 137 37.14 -16.24 -10.68
C SER A 137 37.52 -14.84 -11.12
N ILE A 138 38.76 -14.75 -11.59
CA ILE A 138 39.21 -13.72 -12.54
C ILE A 138 38.55 -14.08 -13.88
N GLY A 139 37.50 -13.34 -14.25
CA GLY A 139 36.86 -13.43 -15.57
C GLY A 139 37.56 -12.48 -16.55
N GLY A 140 38.73 -12.89 -17.04
CA GLY A 140 39.46 -12.20 -18.11
C GLY A 140 39.38 -12.96 -19.43
N GLY A 141 39.04 -12.23 -20.49
CA GLY A 141 39.47 -12.52 -21.87
C GLY A 141 38.55 -13.35 -22.75
N GLY A 142 38.41 -12.94 -24.03
CA GLY A 142 38.15 -13.91 -25.10
C GLY A 142 37.24 -13.50 -26.25
N ASN A 143 37.63 -12.48 -27.00
CA ASN A 143 37.23 -12.17 -28.37
C ASN A 143 37.06 -13.43 -29.28
N ARG A 144 35.87 -13.66 -29.86
CA ARG A 144 35.70 -14.31 -31.19
C ARG A 144 34.52 -13.69 -31.94
N ARG A 145 34.84 -12.70 -32.78
CA ARG A 145 34.08 -12.32 -33.98
C ARG A 145 34.46 -13.26 -35.15
N ASN A 146 33.61 -13.26 -36.18
CA ASN A 146 33.69 -13.91 -37.51
C ASN A 146 33.23 -15.39 -37.54
N ASN A 147 32.47 -15.87 -38.54
CA ASN A 147 32.14 -15.31 -39.86
C ASN A 147 30.86 -15.99 -40.43
N ASP A 148 30.22 -15.28 -41.37
CA ASP A 148 29.16 -15.71 -42.28
C ASP A 148 29.57 -16.82 -43.28
N GLN A 149 28.56 -17.31 -44.04
CA GLN A 149 28.56 -18.16 -45.26
C GLN A 149 28.45 -19.67 -44.98
N ILE A 150 27.48 -20.46 -45.48
CA ILE A 150 26.56 -20.41 -46.64
C ILE A 150 25.20 -20.97 -46.22
#